data_AF-A0A5J6XIY9-F1
#
_entry.id   AF-A0A5J6XIY9-F1
#
_cell.length_a   1.000
_cell.length_b   1.000
_cell.length_c   1.000
_cell.angle_alpha   90.00
_cell.angle_beta   90.00
_cell.angle_gamma   90.00
#
_symmetry.space_group_name_H-M   'P 1'
#
loop_
_entity.id
_entity.type
_entity.pdbx_description
1 polymer ?
#
loop_
_entity_poly.entity_id
_entity_poly.type
_entity_poly.pdbx_seq_one_letter_code
_entity_poly.pdbx_strand_id
1 'polypeptide(L)'
;MERTTVEKYAKKYKKLLEKVTIIHFVLSYNKRKWWLAEYSFNNTPKGYAVFTEGDSSVNEKEIALDHIGSFIRTCIGIQSIVHPRIAVTEEINNTLNKMNDILNLWVKSEEEIKLKDQFNEFTDFILWCQEKTNEYNNEFSKIAKKIDENHLFTVEQREQLVLIGSKLDLIIYLQVKSQYDQLHKNRELLSHLKNHRNNLDKKDYYYIVTNLKKYCDSNAQKDFEKSLFNEDELIWKDVIATIDSFERLKESSHQKYKNIDKRKLQEMVRLLRN
;
A
#
# COMPACT_ATOMS: atom_id res chain seq x y z
N MET A 1 15.97 11.82 -26.62
CA MET A 1 16.28 10.66 -27.46
C MET A 1 14.99 9.89 -27.61
N GLU A 2 14.67 9.43 -28.80
CA GLU A 2 13.43 8.66 -29.03
C GLU A 2 13.56 7.20 -28.59
N ARG A 3 12.44 6.58 -28.22
CA ARG A 3 12.37 5.18 -27.75
C ARG A 3 12.97 4.19 -28.77
N THR A 4 12.63 4.36 -30.05
CA THR A 4 13.10 3.51 -31.15
C THR A 4 14.63 3.50 -31.26
N THR A 5 15.26 4.64 -30.99
CA THR A 5 16.72 4.79 -30.93
C THR A 5 17.28 4.04 -29.72
N VAL A 6 16.67 4.18 -28.55
CA VAL A 6 17.06 3.44 -27.33
C VAL A 6 16.98 1.93 -27.55
N GLU A 7 15.91 1.45 -28.17
CA GLU A 7 15.73 0.03 -28.49
C GLU A 7 16.84 -0.52 -29.41
N LYS A 8 17.25 0.27 -30.41
CA LYS A 8 18.38 -0.09 -31.29
C LYS A 8 19.69 -0.17 -30.51
N TYR A 9 19.96 0.79 -29.61
CA TYR A 9 21.16 0.76 -28.78
C TYR A 9 21.14 -0.41 -27.80
N ALA A 10 20.06 -0.60 -27.04
CA ALA A 10 19.94 -1.67 -26.04
C ALA A 10 20.10 -3.07 -26.64
N LYS A 11 19.59 -3.31 -27.86
CA LYS A 11 19.77 -4.59 -28.56
C LYS A 11 21.25 -4.94 -28.83
N LYS A 12 22.14 -3.95 -28.95
CA LYS A 12 23.59 -4.19 -29.13
C LYS A 12 24.26 -4.76 -27.88
N TYR A 13 23.74 -4.44 -26.69
CA TYR A 13 24.27 -4.90 -25.40
C TYR A 13 23.64 -6.21 -24.91
N LYS A 14 22.75 -6.80 -25.70
CA LYS A 14 22.06 -8.05 -25.39
C LYS A 14 23.00 -9.25 -25.53
N LYS A 15 23.15 -10.07 -24.50
CA LYS A 15 23.88 -11.35 -24.58
C LYS A 15 22.97 -12.46 -25.13
N LEU A 16 23.59 -13.58 -25.53
CA LEU A 16 22.87 -14.74 -26.06
C LEU A 16 21.76 -15.18 -25.09
N LEU A 17 20.57 -15.49 -25.63
CA LEU A 17 19.36 -15.92 -24.90
C LEU A 17 18.72 -14.89 -23.95
N GLU A 18 19.26 -13.69 -23.80
CA GLU A 18 18.62 -12.64 -23.01
C GLU A 18 17.39 -12.05 -23.73
N LYS A 19 16.37 -11.65 -22.97
CA LYS A 19 15.33 -10.74 -23.42
C LYS A 19 15.72 -9.31 -23.04
N VAL A 20 15.36 -8.34 -23.88
CA VAL A 20 15.55 -6.92 -23.59
C VAL A 20 14.19 -6.26 -23.53
N THR A 21 13.92 -5.58 -22.44
CA THR A 21 12.72 -4.79 -22.22
C THR A 21 13.12 -3.35 -21.99
N ILE A 22 12.64 -2.43 -22.82
CA ILE A 22 12.73 -1.01 -22.52
C ILE A 22 11.56 -0.66 -21.62
N ILE A 23 11.86 -0.17 -20.42
CA ILE A 23 10.84 0.31 -19.49
C ILE A 23 10.09 1.46 -20.17
N HIS A 24 8.76 1.42 -20.06
CA HIS A 24 7.88 2.33 -20.77
C HIS A 24 8.04 3.80 -20.34
N PHE A 25 8.38 4.01 -19.06
CA PHE A 25 8.46 5.33 -18.44
C PHE A 25 9.86 5.94 -18.53
N VAL A 26 9.90 7.25 -18.79
CA VAL A 26 11.11 8.03 -19.03
C VAL A 26 11.29 9.05 -17.91
N LEU A 27 12.47 9.08 -17.30
CA LEU A 27 12.80 10.10 -16.32
C LEU A 27 13.24 11.38 -17.04
N SER A 28 12.63 12.52 -16.67
CA SER A 28 13.11 13.85 -16.99
C SER A 28 13.95 14.39 -15.83
N TYR A 29 15.27 14.50 -16.05
CA TYR A 29 16.22 14.95 -15.03
C TYR A 29 17.38 15.72 -15.67
N ASN A 30 17.75 16.86 -15.07
CA ASN A 30 18.79 17.77 -15.59
C ASN A 30 18.60 18.15 -17.07
N LYS A 31 17.35 18.46 -17.46
CA LYS A 31 16.95 18.77 -18.85
C LYS A 31 17.22 17.64 -19.86
N ARG A 32 17.47 16.41 -19.39
CA ARG A 32 17.71 15.22 -20.21
C ARG A 32 16.62 14.17 -19.96
N LYS A 33 16.40 13.32 -20.97
CA LYS A 33 15.50 12.18 -20.90
C LYS A 33 16.31 10.90 -20.69
N TRP A 34 16.04 10.22 -19.58
CA TRP A 34 16.72 9.01 -19.16
C TRP A 34 15.82 7.80 -19.33
N TRP A 35 16.33 6.79 -20.01
CA TRP A 35 15.64 5.54 -20.34
C TRP A 35 16.31 4.38 -19.64
N LEU A 36 15.52 3.40 -19.21
CA LEU A 36 16.01 2.16 -18.62
C LEU A 36 15.71 0.98 -19.54
N ALA A 37 16.74 0.18 -19.83
CA ALA A 37 16.60 -1.14 -20.41
C ALA A 37 16.91 -2.20 -19.35
N GLU A 38 16.04 -3.19 -19.22
CA GLU A 38 16.28 -4.41 -18.45
C GLU A 38 16.64 -5.56 -19.38
N TYR A 39 17.69 -6.31 -19.02
CA TYR A 39 18.10 -7.55 -19.66
C TYR A 39 17.74 -8.71 -18.75
N SER A 40 17.00 -9.69 -19.23
CA SER A 40 16.55 -10.83 -18.41
C SER A 40 16.77 -12.17 -19.09
N PHE A 41 16.98 -13.22 -18.29
CA PHE A 41 17.07 -14.62 -18.72
C PHE A 41 16.14 -15.46 -17.85
N ASN A 42 15.25 -16.24 -18.45
CA ASN A 42 14.20 -16.98 -17.72
C ASN A 42 13.44 -16.11 -16.70
N ASN A 43 13.03 -14.90 -17.10
CA ASN A 43 12.33 -13.91 -16.26
C ASN A 43 13.13 -13.43 -15.04
N THR A 44 14.43 -13.74 -14.95
CA THR A 44 15.33 -13.22 -13.91
C THR A 44 16.15 -12.06 -14.47
N PRO A 45 16.17 -10.88 -13.83
CA PRO A 45 17.03 -9.78 -14.24
C PRO A 45 18.52 -10.18 -14.23
N LYS A 46 19.22 -9.89 -15.33
CA LYS A 46 20.65 -10.16 -15.56
C LYS A 46 21.45 -8.89 -15.86
N GLY A 47 20.79 -7.75 -16.01
CA GLY A 47 21.46 -6.48 -16.25
C GLY A 47 20.50 -5.33 -16.44
N TYR A 48 21.00 -4.13 -16.20
CA TYR A 48 20.33 -2.87 -16.50
C TYR A 48 21.23 -2.01 -17.37
N ALA A 49 20.66 -1.23 -18.28
CA ALA A 49 21.40 -0.17 -18.97
C ALA A 49 20.58 1.10 -18.99
N VAL A 50 21.24 2.22 -18.68
CA VAL A 50 20.62 3.55 -18.64
C VAL A 50 21.12 4.36 -19.84
N PHE A 51 20.19 4.95 -20.58
CA PHE A 51 20.48 5.72 -21.78
C PHE A 51 19.94 7.14 -21.68
N THR A 52 20.73 8.09 -22.18
CA THR A 52 20.35 9.51 -22.32
C THR A 52 20.86 10.06 -23.65
N GLU A 53 20.45 11.28 -24.01
CA GLU A 53 21.14 12.06 -25.04
C GLU A 53 22.52 12.51 -24.56
N GLY A 54 23.52 12.35 -25.42
CA GLY A 54 24.90 12.77 -25.18
C GLY A 54 25.65 11.88 -24.19
N ASP A 55 26.87 12.30 -23.88
CA ASP A 55 27.72 11.61 -22.91
C ASP A 55 27.17 11.77 -21.49
N SER A 56 27.29 10.70 -20.71
CA SER A 56 26.91 10.65 -19.30
C SER A 56 27.93 9.85 -18.50
N SER A 57 28.23 10.34 -17.30
CA SER A 57 29.07 9.64 -16.34
C SER A 57 28.36 8.44 -15.72
N VAL A 58 29.13 7.51 -15.16
CA VAL A 58 28.59 6.36 -14.40
C VAL A 58 27.71 6.85 -13.24
N ASN A 59 28.15 7.89 -12.53
CA ASN A 59 27.39 8.47 -11.42
C ASN A 59 26.03 9.02 -11.84
N GLU A 60 25.94 9.71 -12.99
CA GLU A 60 24.64 10.19 -13.49
C GLU A 60 23.72 9.03 -13.89
N LYS A 61 24.27 7.96 -14.48
CA LYS A 61 23.50 6.75 -14.80
C LYS A 61 22.98 6.06 -13.55
N GLU A 62 23.77 5.99 -12.47
CA GLU A 62 23.34 5.43 -11.17
C GLU A 62 22.22 6.27 -10.54
N ILE A 63 22.31 7.60 -10.57
CA ILE A 63 21.24 8.50 -10.09
C ILE A 63 19.95 8.31 -10.89
N ALA A 64 20.05 8.23 -12.23
CA ALA A 64 18.88 7.97 -13.07
C ALA A 64 18.28 6.58 -12.82
N LEU A 65 19.12 5.56 -12.60
CA LEU A 65 18.69 4.21 -12.23
C LEU A 65 17.91 4.21 -10.91
N ASP A 66 18.35 4.97 -9.91
CA ASP A 66 17.65 5.13 -8.63
C ASP A 66 16.24 5.69 -8.81
N HIS A 67 16.14 6.82 -9.51
CA HIS A 67 14.84 7.45 -9.74
C HIS A 67 13.88 6.55 -10.53
N ILE A 68 14.36 5.88 -11.59
CA ILE A 68 13.52 4.98 -12.40
C ILE A 68 13.15 3.72 -11.63
N GLY A 69 14.11 3.07 -10.98
CA GLY A 69 13.86 1.85 -10.19
C GLY A 69 12.90 2.11 -9.03
N SER A 70 13.05 3.25 -8.35
CA SER A 70 12.15 3.66 -7.27
C SER A 70 10.76 3.99 -7.78
N PHE A 71 10.63 4.73 -8.87
CA PHE A 71 9.34 5.01 -9.49
C PHE A 71 8.57 3.72 -9.84
N ILE A 72 9.20 2.78 -10.56
CA ILE A 72 8.55 1.53 -10.99
C ILE A 72 8.05 0.73 -9.78
N ARG A 73 8.90 0.54 -8.76
CA ARG A 73 8.54 -0.22 -7.57
C ARG A 73 7.36 0.41 -6.83
N THR A 74 7.39 1.73 -6.64
CA THR A 74 6.31 2.44 -5.94
C THR A 74 4.99 2.31 -6.69
N CYS A 75 4.98 2.49 -8.01
CA CYS A 75 3.78 2.29 -8.83
C CYS A 75 3.26 0.86 -8.75
N ILE A 76 4.13 -0.15 -8.87
CA ILE A 76 3.76 -1.56 -8.73
C ILE A 76 3.20 -1.82 -7.34
N GLY A 77 3.84 -1.33 -6.28
CA GLY A 77 3.40 -1.50 -4.89
C GLY A 77 1.99 -0.93 -4.68
N ILE A 78 1.74 0.30 -5.12
CA ILE A 78 0.42 0.93 -5.01
C ILE A 78 -0.62 0.16 -5.83
N GLN A 79 -0.33 -0.20 -7.08
CA GLN A 79 -1.28 -0.88 -7.97
C GLN A 79 -1.59 -2.33 -7.56
N SER A 80 -0.61 -3.07 -7.05
CA SER A 80 -0.75 -4.51 -6.76
C SER A 80 -1.19 -4.81 -5.33
N ILE A 81 -0.90 -3.93 -4.37
CA ILE A 81 -1.15 -4.17 -2.94
C ILE A 81 -2.30 -3.27 -2.45
N VAL A 82 -2.29 -1.99 -2.81
CA VAL A 82 -3.21 -0.99 -2.27
C VAL A 82 -4.52 -0.95 -3.06
N HIS A 83 -4.43 -0.87 -4.39
CA HIS A 83 -5.60 -0.65 -5.25
C HIS A 83 -6.73 -1.69 -5.09
N PRO A 84 -6.45 -3.01 -4.99
CA PRO A 84 -7.49 -4.02 -4.77
C PRO A 84 -8.25 -3.85 -3.44
N ARG A 85 -7.67 -3.17 -2.45
CA ARG A 85 -8.25 -2.95 -1.12
C ARG A 85 -9.21 -1.76 -1.08
N ILE A 86 -9.22 -0.91 -2.12
CA ILE A 86 -10.10 0.27 -2.26
C ILE A 86 -11.51 -0.12 -2.70
N ALA A 87 -11.65 -1.11 -3.59
CA ALA A 87 -12.96 -1.58 -4.05
C ALA A 87 -13.84 -2.11 -2.89
N VAL A 88 -13.22 -2.37 -1.73
CA VAL A 88 -13.86 -2.84 -0.50
C VAL A 88 -14.40 -1.68 0.37
N THR A 89 -14.04 -0.43 0.06
CA THR A 89 -14.29 0.76 0.93
C THR A 89 -15.77 1.10 1.11
N GLU A 90 -16.58 1.12 0.04
CA GLU A 90 -18.00 1.49 0.14
C GLU A 90 -18.82 0.40 0.87
N GLU A 91 -18.52 -0.88 0.59
CA GLU A 91 -19.16 -2.00 1.28
C GLU A 91 -18.77 -2.02 2.77
N ILE A 92 -17.49 -1.79 3.11
CA ILE A 92 -17.05 -1.67 4.51
C ILE A 92 -17.74 -0.50 5.19
N ASN A 93 -17.78 0.67 4.56
CA ASN A 93 -18.38 1.88 5.14
C ASN A 93 -19.87 1.66 5.45
N ASN A 94 -20.63 1.19 4.45
CA ASN A 94 -22.05 0.86 4.62
C ASN A 94 -22.26 -0.24 5.66
N THR A 95 -21.36 -1.23 5.71
CA THR A 95 -21.45 -2.33 6.68
C THR A 95 -21.26 -1.84 8.10
N LEU A 96 -20.18 -1.08 8.38
CA LEU A 96 -19.84 -0.60 9.71
C LEU A 96 -20.84 0.44 10.22
N ASN A 97 -21.25 1.41 9.39
CA ASN A 97 -22.27 2.38 9.78
C ASN A 97 -23.58 1.69 10.15
N LYS A 98 -24.04 0.74 9.34
CA LYS A 98 -25.26 -0.01 9.64
C LYS A 98 -25.11 -0.87 10.90
N MET A 99 -23.93 -1.44 11.17
CA MET A 99 -23.68 -2.15 12.42
C MET A 99 -23.78 -1.19 13.61
N ASN A 100 -23.21 0.02 13.52
CA ASN A 100 -23.31 1.04 14.58
C ASN A 100 -24.76 1.47 14.82
N ASP A 101 -25.54 1.69 13.75
CA ASP A 101 -26.97 2.03 13.85
C ASP A 101 -27.75 0.93 14.58
N ILE A 102 -27.49 -0.34 14.24
CA ILE A 102 -28.12 -1.49 14.91
C ILE A 102 -27.70 -1.55 16.38
N LEU A 103 -26.42 -1.33 16.69
CA LEU A 103 -25.94 -1.34 18.08
C LEU A 103 -26.55 -0.20 18.90
N ASN A 104 -26.76 0.98 18.32
CA ASN A 104 -27.43 2.10 18.98
C ASN A 104 -28.85 1.74 19.45
N LEU A 105 -29.57 0.90 18.68
CA LEU A 105 -30.91 0.42 19.05
C LEU A 105 -30.88 -0.73 20.07
N TRP A 106 -29.77 -1.46 20.11
CA TRP A 106 -29.60 -2.63 20.96
C TRP A 106 -29.33 -2.29 22.43
N VAL A 107 -28.59 -1.22 22.68
CA VAL A 107 -28.08 -0.84 24.01
C VAL A 107 -29.20 -0.46 24.99
N LYS A 108 -29.22 -1.09 26.16
CA LYS A 108 -30.18 -0.84 27.25
C LYS A 108 -29.55 -0.75 28.64
N SER A 109 -28.26 -1.08 28.77
CA SER A 109 -27.53 -1.12 30.04
C SER A 109 -26.15 -0.47 29.93
N GLU A 110 -25.54 -0.13 31.07
CA GLU A 110 -24.20 0.46 31.12
C GLU A 110 -23.11 -0.44 30.52
N GLU A 111 -23.23 -1.76 30.67
CA GLU A 111 -22.31 -2.73 30.08
C GLU A 111 -22.41 -2.71 28.54
N GLU A 112 -23.62 -2.70 28.00
CA GLU A 112 -23.87 -2.63 26.57
C GLU A 112 -23.41 -1.28 25.98
N ILE A 113 -23.57 -0.17 26.72
CA ILE A 113 -23.01 1.15 26.34
C ILE A 113 -21.50 1.03 26.15
N LYS A 114 -20.77 0.44 27.11
CA LYS A 114 -19.32 0.28 27.04
C LYS A 114 -18.88 -0.57 25.84
N LEU A 115 -19.55 -1.70 25.58
CA LEU A 115 -19.25 -2.56 24.44
C LEU A 115 -19.51 -1.85 23.10
N LYS A 116 -20.61 -1.11 23.01
CA LYS A 116 -20.95 -0.30 21.84
C LYS A 116 -19.95 0.84 21.64
N ASP A 117 -19.57 1.58 22.67
CA ASP A 117 -18.59 2.67 22.56
C ASP A 117 -17.22 2.15 22.09
N GLN A 118 -16.75 1.02 22.62
CA GLN A 118 -15.52 0.38 22.14
C GLN A 118 -15.60 -0.10 20.69
N PHE A 119 -16.77 -0.57 20.24
CA PHE A 119 -16.98 -0.93 18.85
C PHE A 119 -17.00 0.32 17.95
N ASN A 120 -17.64 1.41 18.41
CA ASN A 120 -17.67 2.68 17.70
C ASN A 120 -16.26 3.25 17.50
N GLU A 121 -15.43 3.30 18.55
CA GLU A 121 -14.03 3.74 18.46
C GLU A 121 -13.24 2.93 17.42
N PHE A 122 -13.43 1.60 17.41
CA PHE A 122 -12.86 0.72 16.39
C PHE A 122 -13.35 1.09 14.99
N THR A 123 -14.67 1.20 14.80
CA THR A 123 -15.22 1.52 13.48
C THR A 123 -14.80 2.88 12.97
N ASP A 124 -14.76 3.91 13.82
CA ASP A 124 -14.34 5.26 13.46
C ASP A 124 -12.90 5.25 12.92
N PHE A 125 -12.02 4.48 13.56
CA PHE A 125 -10.66 4.33 13.08
C PHE A 125 -10.57 3.58 11.74
N ILE A 126 -11.35 2.50 11.56
CA ILE A 126 -11.39 1.78 10.27
C ILE A 126 -11.93 2.69 9.16
N LEU A 127 -13.00 3.44 9.42
CA LEU A 127 -13.58 4.38 8.46
C LEU A 127 -12.60 5.48 8.09
N TRP A 128 -11.88 6.02 9.06
CA TRP A 128 -10.79 6.98 8.82
C TRP A 128 -9.68 6.39 7.93
N CYS A 129 -9.28 5.13 8.18
CA CYS A 129 -8.29 4.45 7.33
C CYS A 129 -8.77 4.34 5.87
N GLN A 130 -10.05 4.03 5.67
CA GLN A 130 -10.65 3.93 4.33
C GLN A 130 -10.72 5.30 3.63
N GLU A 131 -11.11 6.35 4.35
CA GLU A 131 -11.11 7.73 3.84
C GLU A 131 -9.71 8.16 3.37
N LYS A 132 -8.69 7.95 4.23
CA LYS A 132 -7.30 8.31 3.88
C LYS A 132 -6.71 7.46 2.77
N THR A 133 -7.07 6.19 2.71
CA THR A 133 -6.72 5.33 1.57
C THR A 133 -7.28 5.92 0.27
N ASN A 134 -8.55 6.36 0.26
CA ASN A 134 -9.17 6.97 -0.91
C ASN A 134 -8.53 8.30 -1.30
N GLU A 135 -8.23 9.15 -0.33
CA GLU A 135 -7.53 10.43 -0.53
C GLU A 135 -6.19 10.21 -1.25
N TYR A 136 -5.33 9.34 -0.71
CA TYR A 136 -4.01 9.07 -1.28
C TYR A 136 -4.04 8.33 -2.61
N ASN A 137 -5.05 7.49 -2.85
CA ASN A 137 -5.21 6.88 -4.17
C ASN A 137 -5.72 7.85 -5.23
N ASN A 138 -6.54 8.83 -4.84
CA ASN A 138 -6.92 9.92 -5.73
C ASN A 138 -5.70 10.79 -6.07
N GLU A 139 -4.82 11.07 -5.11
CA GLU A 139 -3.54 11.74 -5.36
C GLU A 139 -2.65 10.93 -6.31
N PHE A 140 -2.46 9.63 -6.03
CA PHE A 140 -1.73 8.71 -6.90
C PHE A 140 -2.28 8.73 -8.33
N SER A 141 -3.60 8.58 -8.49
CA SER A 141 -4.26 8.51 -9.79
C SER A 141 -4.08 9.81 -10.60
N LYS A 142 -4.10 10.97 -9.93
CA LYS A 142 -3.83 12.27 -10.59
C LYS A 142 -2.40 12.34 -11.10
N ILE A 143 -1.42 11.84 -10.35
CA ILE A 143 -0.01 11.82 -10.76
C ILE A 143 0.19 10.79 -11.87
N ALA A 144 -0.32 9.57 -11.69
CA ALA A 144 -0.21 8.46 -12.64
C ALA A 144 -0.79 8.84 -14.01
N LYS A 145 -1.99 9.44 -14.05
CA LYS A 145 -2.61 9.90 -15.30
C LYS A 145 -1.70 10.88 -16.07
N LYS A 146 -1.10 11.87 -15.40
CA LYS A 146 -0.18 12.83 -16.03
C LYS A 146 1.08 12.15 -16.58
N ILE A 147 1.57 11.14 -15.87
CA ILE A 147 2.75 10.37 -16.27
C ILE A 147 2.41 9.47 -17.46
N ASP A 148 1.27 8.81 -17.45
CA ASP A 148 0.80 7.92 -18.52
C ASP A 148 0.55 8.69 -19.83
N GLU A 149 -0.01 9.90 -19.76
CA GLU A 149 -0.26 10.75 -20.94
C GLU A 149 1.02 11.05 -21.74
N ASN A 150 2.16 11.19 -21.06
CA ASN A 150 3.42 11.60 -21.68
C ASN A 150 4.53 10.54 -21.60
N HIS A 151 4.25 9.43 -20.93
CA HIS A 151 5.22 8.41 -20.50
C HIS A 151 6.47 8.99 -19.84
N LEU A 152 6.33 10.14 -19.17
CA LEU A 152 7.42 10.94 -18.62
C LEU A 152 7.14 11.28 -17.17
N PHE A 153 8.15 11.15 -16.30
CA PHE A 153 8.05 11.57 -14.92
C PHE A 153 9.28 12.38 -14.48
N THR A 154 9.12 13.23 -13.48
CA THR A 154 10.20 14.02 -12.86
C THR A 154 10.62 13.44 -11.51
N VAL A 155 11.75 13.90 -10.98
CA VAL A 155 12.20 13.58 -9.62
C VAL A 155 11.14 13.96 -8.58
N GLU A 156 10.54 15.14 -8.72
CA GLU A 156 9.48 15.62 -7.83
C GLU A 156 8.26 14.69 -7.82
N GLN A 157 7.80 14.26 -9.00
CA GLN A 157 6.68 13.30 -9.10
C GLN A 157 7.04 11.95 -8.46
N ARG A 158 8.28 11.48 -8.63
CA ARG A 158 8.77 10.28 -7.95
C ARG A 158 8.75 10.46 -6.44
N GLU A 159 9.20 11.59 -5.91
CA GLU A 159 9.22 11.86 -4.46
C GLU A 159 7.81 11.92 -3.88
N GLN A 160 6.87 12.55 -4.59
CA GLN A 160 5.46 12.56 -4.23
C GLN A 160 4.89 11.13 -4.16
N LEU A 161 5.19 10.29 -5.16
CA LEU A 161 4.74 8.91 -5.18
C LEU A 161 5.33 8.07 -4.05
N VAL A 162 6.62 8.23 -3.73
CA VAL A 162 7.25 7.54 -2.59
C VAL A 162 6.59 7.94 -1.27
N LEU A 163 6.26 9.22 -1.11
CA LEU A 163 5.52 9.70 0.05
C LEU A 163 4.12 9.05 0.13
N ILE A 164 3.37 9.07 -0.97
CA ILE A 164 2.04 8.44 -1.06
C ILE A 164 2.12 6.95 -0.73
N GLY A 165 3.06 6.22 -1.35
CA GLY A 165 3.25 4.78 -1.11
C GLY A 165 3.51 4.47 0.36
N SER A 166 4.40 5.23 1.02
CA SER A 166 4.70 5.02 2.45
C SER A 166 3.52 5.30 3.39
N LYS A 167 2.63 6.23 3.02
CA LYS A 167 1.41 6.53 3.79
C LYS A 167 0.35 5.45 3.62
N LEU A 168 0.15 4.97 2.39
CA LEU A 168 -0.79 3.90 2.09
C LEU A 168 -0.44 2.60 2.81
N ASP A 169 0.84 2.23 2.81
CA ASP A 169 1.34 1.05 3.52
C ASP A 169 1.09 1.15 5.03
N LEU A 170 1.44 2.29 5.64
CA LEU A 170 1.20 2.53 7.06
C LEU A 170 -0.29 2.48 7.43
N ILE A 171 -1.18 3.05 6.60
CA ILE A 171 -2.62 2.99 6.84
C ILE A 171 -3.11 1.54 6.80
N ILE A 172 -2.68 0.79 5.79
CA ILE A 172 -3.02 -0.62 5.65
C ILE A 172 -2.57 -1.42 6.88
N TYR A 173 -1.32 -1.23 7.32
CA TYR A 173 -0.79 -1.88 8.52
C TYR A 173 -1.63 -1.54 9.75
N LEU A 174 -1.85 -0.25 10.02
CA LEU A 174 -2.59 0.18 11.21
C LEU A 174 -4.04 -0.32 11.19
N GLN A 175 -4.67 -0.36 10.02
CA GLN A 175 -6.02 -0.92 9.87
C GLN A 175 -6.05 -2.40 10.27
N VAL A 176 -5.15 -3.22 9.72
CA VAL A 176 -5.06 -4.65 10.06
C VAL A 176 -4.73 -4.84 11.55
N LYS A 177 -3.84 -4.00 12.09
CA LYS A 177 -3.48 -4.03 13.50
C LYS A 177 -4.67 -3.70 14.40
N SER A 178 -5.45 -2.68 14.07
CA SER A 178 -6.66 -2.34 14.83
C SER A 178 -7.67 -3.50 14.82
N GLN A 179 -7.85 -4.15 13.66
CA GLN A 179 -8.70 -5.34 13.55
C GLN A 179 -8.20 -6.50 14.43
N TYR A 180 -6.89 -6.72 14.49
CA TYR A 180 -6.28 -7.71 15.37
C TYR A 180 -6.44 -7.37 16.86
N ASP A 181 -6.09 -6.14 17.25
CA ASP A 181 -6.15 -5.68 18.65
C ASP A 181 -7.59 -5.70 19.18
N GLN A 182 -8.60 -5.50 18.32
CA GLN A 182 -10.02 -5.53 18.66
C GLN A 182 -10.64 -6.95 18.67
N LEU A 183 -9.93 -8.00 18.25
CA LEU A 183 -10.47 -9.37 18.14
C LEU A 183 -11.20 -9.82 19.41
N HIS A 184 -10.57 -9.65 20.58
CA HIS A 184 -11.14 -10.10 21.86
C HIS A 184 -12.43 -9.35 22.20
N LYS A 185 -12.40 -8.02 22.13
CA LYS A 185 -13.56 -7.17 22.41
C LYS A 185 -14.72 -7.44 21.45
N ASN A 186 -14.43 -7.72 20.17
CA ASN A 186 -15.45 -8.11 19.20
C ASN A 186 -16.04 -9.51 19.50
N ARG A 187 -15.25 -10.45 20.05
CA ARG A 187 -15.76 -11.74 20.54
C ARG A 187 -16.70 -11.57 21.74
N GLU A 188 -16.34 -10.67 22.64
CA GLU A 188 -17.13 -10.33 23.82
C GLU A 188 -18.48 -9.72 23.40
N LEU A 189 -18.47 -8.70 22.53
CA LEU A 189 -19.68 -8.12 21.96
C LEU A 189 -20.54 -9.18 21.24
N LEU A 190 -19.94 -10.06 20.44
CA LEU A 190 -20.65 -11.13 19.75
C LEU A 190 -21.31 -12.11 20.73
N SER A 191 -20.61 -12.47 21.82
CA SER A 191 -21.12 -13.34 22.87
C SER A 191 -22.32 -12.68 23.56
N HIS A 192 -22.18 -11.40 23.92
CA HIS A 192 -23.23 -10.65 24.60
C HIS A 192 -24.48 -10.48 23.73
N LEU A 193 -24.32 -10.19 22.43
CA LEU A 193 -25.42 -10.12 21.46
C LEU A 193 -26.16 -11.46 21.34
N LYS A 194 -25.45 -12.60 21.38
CA LYS A 194 -26.09 -13.93 21.32
C LYS A 194 -26.92 -14.23 22.56
N ASN A 195 -26.43 -13.85 23.74
CA ASN A 195 -27.14 -14.05 25.00
C ASN A 195 -28.38 -13.15 25.11
N HIS A 196 -28.39 -12.01 24.41
CA HIS A 196 -29.46 -11.02 24.44
C HIS A 196 -30.19 -10.87 23.09
N ARG A 197 -30.39 -11.99 22.37
CA ARG A 197 -30.99 -12.01 21.02
C ARG A 197 -32.32 -11.26 20.91
N ASN A 198 -33.14 -11.30 21.96
CA ASN A 198 -34.49 -10.71 21.95
C ASN A 198 -34.49 -9.16 22.01
N ASN A 199 -33.33 -8.52 22.17
CA ASN A 199 -33.21 -7.06 22.22
C ASN A 199 -33.23 -6.40 20.84
N LEU A 200 -33.04 -7.18 19.77
CA LEU A 200 -33.08 -6.72 18.38
C LEU A 200 -34.14 -7.48 17.60
N ASP A 201 -34.61 -6.90 16.51
CA ASP A 201 -35.40 -7.66 15.55
C ASP A 201 -34.56 -8.78 14.91
N LYS A 202 -35.24 -9.78 14.35
CA LYS A 202 -34.59 -10.96 13.79
C LYS A 202 -33.60 -10.60 12.67
N LYS A 203 -33.93 -9.62 11.81
CA LYS A 203 -33.15 -9.27 10.62
C LYS A 203 -31.86 -8.56 11.04
N ASP A 204 -31.96 -7.59 11.93
CA ASP A 204 -30.83 -6.81 12.42
C ASP A 204 -29.91 -7.66 13.28
N TYR A 205 -30.46 -8.54 14.11
CA TYR A 205 -29.69 -9.55 14.84
C TYR A 205 -28.85 -10.42 13.89
N TYR A 206 -29.46 -10.98 12.84
CA TYR A 206 -28.70 -11.82 11.89
C TYR A 206 -27.65 -11.03 11.14
N TYR A 207 -27.97 -9.79 10.75
CA TYR A 207 -27.05 -8.92 10.05
C TYR A 207 -25.80 -8.63 10.89
N ILE A 208 -25.97 -8.19 12.13
CA ILE A 208 -24.84 -7.82 12.99
C ILE A 208 -24.00 -9.04 13.37
N VAL A 209 -24.64 -10.16 13.75
CA VAL A 209 -23.93 -11.39 14.10
C VAL A 209 -23.12 -11.94 12.92
N THR A 210 -23.65 -11.85 11.71
CA THR A 210 -22.95 -12.34 10.51
C THR A 210 -21.74 -11.47 10.18
N ASN A 211 -21.89 -10.14 10.24
CA ASN A 211 -20.79 -9.24 9.90
C ASN A 211 -19.74 -9.15 11.01
N LEU A 212 -20.14 -9.16 12.29
CA LEU A 212 -19.20 -9.11 13.41
C LEU A 212 -18.25 -10.33 13.42
N LYS A 213 -18.71 -11.51 12.96
CA LYS A 213 -17.85 -12.70 12.80
C LYS A 213 -16.65 -12.47 11.88
N LYS A 214 -16.80 -11.65 10.83
CA LYS A 214 -15.70 -11.29 9.91
C LYS A 214 -14.55 -10.56 10.63
N TYR A 215 -14.81 -10.02 11.82
CA TYR A 215 -13.85 -9.27 12.63
C TYR A 215 -13.45 -9.98 13.92
N CYS A 216 -13.85 -11.24 14.13
CA CYS A 216 -13.57 -11.92 15.41
C CYS A 216 -13.51 -13.46 15.36
N ASP A 217 -13.85 -14.10 14.24
CA ASP A 217 -13.78 -15.55 14.14
C ASP A 217 -12.33 -16.07 14.03
N SER A 218 -12.17 -17.40 14.02
CA SER A 218 -10.85 -18.04 13.96
C SER A 218 -10.14 -17.84 12.62
N ASN A 219 -10.89 -17.61 11.55
CA ASN A 219 -10.32 -17.37 10.22
C ASN A 219 -9.79 -15.94 10.15
N ALA A 220 -10.58 -14.97 10.62
CA ALA A 220 -10.18 -13.58 10.75
C ALA A 220 -8.90 -13.43 11.57
N GLN A 221 -8.80 -14.12 12.72
CA GLN A 221 -7.58 -14.11 13.52
C GLN A 221 -6.36 -14.59 12.72
N LYS A 222 -6.45 -15.75 12.04
CA LYS A 222 -5.35 -16.29 11.24
C LYS A 222 -4.93 -15.34 10.11
N ASP A 223 -5.90 -14.70 9.46
CA ASP A 223 -5.65 -13.78 8.35
C ASP A 223 -4.95 -12.50 8.83
N PHE A 224 -5.37 -11.95 9.98
CA PHE A 224 -4.72 -10.78 10.58
C PHE A 224 -3.30 -11.10 11.07
N GLU A 225 -3.11 -12.22 11.77
CA GLU A 225 -1.80 -12.68 12.22
C GLU A 225 -0.85 -12.86 11.03
N LYS A 226 -1.29 -13.56 9.98
CA LYS A 226 -0.49 -13.76 8.77
C LYS A 226 -0.09 -12.44 8.12
N SER A 227 -0.96 -11.44 8.14
CA SER A 227 -0.69 -10.13 7.55
C SER A 227 0.34 -9.35 8.38
N LEU A 228 0.19 -9.34 9.71
CA LEU A 228 1.10 -8.62 10.62
C LEU A 228 2.48 -9.27 10.76
N PHE A 229 2.57 -10.60 10.70
CA PHE A 229 3.82 -11.33 10.97
C PHE A 229 4.70 -11.60 9.74
N ASN A 230 4.21 -11.31 8.52
CA ASN A 230 5.01 -11.44 7.30
C ASN A 230 5.81 -10.18 6.92
N GLU A 231 5.55 -9.02 7.53
CA GLU A 231 6.07 -7.73 7.03
C GLU A 231 7.44 -7.30 7.57
N ASP A 232 8.17 -8.13 8.33
CA ASP A 232 9.40 -7.69 9.05
C ASP A 232 9.15 -6.44 9.94
N GLU A 233 7.88 -6.16 10.28
CA GLU A 233 7.43 -4.95 10.99
C GLU A 233 7.51 -5.05 12.51
N LEU A 234 8.59 -5.65 13.00
CA LEU A 234 8.86 -5.73 14.44
C LEU A 234 8.93 -4.34 15.12
N ILE A 235 9.15 -3.26 14.35
CA ILE A 235 9.29 -1.90 14.87
C ILE A 235 7.95 -1.32 15.36
N TRP A 236 6.80 -1.79 14.85
CA TRP A 236 5.49 -1.19 15.14
C TRP A 236 4.54 -2.13 15.90
N LYS A 237 5.01 -3.30 16.33
CA LYS A 237 4.18 -4.30 17.03
C LYS A 237 3.49 -3.74 18.27
N ASP A 238 4.19 -2.90 19.03
CA ASP A 238 3.72 -2.38 20.32
C ASP A 238 2.89 -1.08 20.18
N VAL A 239 2.70 -0.56 18.96
CA VAL A 239 2.03 0.72 18.74
C VAL A 239 0.52 0.52 18.64
N ILE A 240 -0.27 1.08 19.55
CA ILE A 240 -1.75 1.06 19.45
C ILE A 240 -2.19 1.72 18.13
N ALA A 241 -3.01 1.04 17.35
CA ALA A 241 -3.49 1.56 16.08
C ALA A 241 -4.53 2.68 16.28
N THR A 242 -4.10 3.93 16.08
CA THR A 242 -4.91 5.15 16.20
C THR A 242 -4.48 6.18 15.16
N ILE A 243 -5.27 7.25 15.02
CA ILE A 243 -4.92 8.42 14.19
C ILE A 243 -3.60 9.05 14.65
N ASP A 244 -3.41 9.20 15.97
CA ASP A 244 -2.15 9.74 16.53
C ASP A 244 -0.94 8.87 16.20
N SER A 245 -1.13 7.55 16.20
CA SER A 245 -0.07 6.62 15.81
C SER A 245 0.31 6.76 14.35
N PHE A 246 -0.65 7.00 13.44
CA PHE A 246 -0.33 7.33 12.06
C PHE A 246 0.52 8.59 11.95
N GLU A 247 0.11 9.68 12.62
CA GLU A 247 0.83 10.96 12.59
C GLU A 247 2.26 10.85 13.12
N ARG A 248 2.46 10.06 14.18
CA ARG A 248 3.78 9.79 14.77
C ARG A 248 4.64 8.90 13.88
N LEU A 249 4.06 7.90 13.22
CA LEU A 249 4.80 6.88 12.48
C LEU A 249 5.09 7.26 11.02
N LYS A 250 4.35 8.20 10.42
CA LYS A 250 4.46 8.54 8.97
C LYS A 250 5.89 8.84 8.51
N GLU A 251 6.67 9.59 9.30
CA GLU A 251 8.07 9.89 8.96
C GLU A 251 8.94 8.64 9.04
N SER A 252 8.77 7.82 10.09
CA SER A 252 9.51 6.57 10.23
C SER A 252 9.19 5.57 9.11
N SER A 253 7.92 5.50 8.68
CA SER A 253 7.47 4.71 7.52
C SER A 253 8.15 5.20 6.24
N HIS A 254 8.15 6.51 6.01
CA HIS A 254 8.80 7.10 4.85
C HIS A 254 10.31 6.81 4.80
N GLN A 255 11.00 6.87 5.95
CA GLN A 255 12.42 6.51 6.05
C GLN A 255 12.66 5.01 5.85
N LYS A 256 11.79 4.13 6.34
CA LYS A 256 11.84 2.69 6.05
C LYS A 256 11.79 2.43 4.55
N TYR A 257 10.87 3.09 3.83
CA TYR A 257 10.78 3.01 2.37
C TYR A 257 12.06 3.49 1.68
N LYS A 258 12.60 4.64 2.07
CA LYS A 258 13.90 5.13 1.55
C LYS A 258 15.03 4.13 1.77
N ASN A 259 15.05 3.44 2.90
CA ASN A 259 16.06 2.43 3.19
C ASN A 259 15.89 1.16 2.34
N ILE A 260 14.66 0.71 2.11
CA ILE A 260 14.36 -0.41 1.21
C ILE A 260 14.77 -0.06 -0.23
N ASP A 261 14.42 1.14 -0.68
CA ASP A 261 14.81 1.71 -1.98
C ASP A 261 16.33 1.64 -2.15
N LYS A 262 17.08 2.12 -1.16
CA LYS A 262 18.54 2.13 -1.16
C LYS A 262 19.14 0.73 -1.25
N ARG A 263 18.60 -0.25 -0.51
CA ARG A 263 19.08 -1.65 -0.58
C ARG A 263 18.84 -2.25 -1.97
N LYS A 264 17.66 -2.02 -2.55
CA LYS A 264 17.32 -2.51 -3.89
C LYS A 264 18.13 -1.82 -4.98
N LEU A 265 18.44 -0.53 -4.83
CA LEU A 265 19.35 0.17 -5.72
C LEU A 265 20.73 -0.48 -5.72
N GLN A 266 21.28 -0.83 -4.56
CA GLN A 266 22.57 -1.51 -4.48
C GLN A 266 22.59 -2.83 -5.26
N GLU A 267 21.48 -3.57 -5.28
CA GLU A 267 21.32 -4.75 -6.12
C GLU A 267 21.30 -4.40 -7.62
N MET A 268 20.56 -3.36 -8.02
CA MET A 268 20.45 -2.94 -9.42
C MET A 268 21.76 -2.35 -9.97
N VAL A 269 22.48 -1.55 -9.18
CA VAL A 269 23.76 -0.93 -9.57
C VAL A 269 24.83 -2.01 -9.82
N ARG A 270 24.86 -3.09 -9.03
CA ARG A 270 25.75 -4.24 -9.27
C ARG A 270 25.51 -4.90 -10.64
N LEU A 271 24.33 -4.71 -11.21
CA LEU A 271 23.93 -5.25 -12.50
C LEU A 271 23.93 -4.18 -13.62
N LEU A 272 24.37 -2.95 -13.33
CA LEU A 272 24.42 -1.88 -14.32
C LEU A 272 25.50 -2.16 -15.37
N ARG A 273 25.10 -2.08 -16.63
CA ARG A 273 25.95 -2.21 -17.82
C ARG A 273 26.34 -0.80 -18.29
N ASN A 274 27.63 -0.62 -18.55
CA ASN A 274 28.19 0.64 -19.04
C ASN A 274 28.31 0.69 -20.56
#